data_AF-A0A1I1HIQ0-F1
#
_entry.id   AF-A0A1I1HIQ0-F1
#
_cell.length_a   1.000
_cell.length_b   1.000
_cell.length_c   1.000
_cell.angle_alpha   90.00
_cell.angle_beta   90.00
_cell.angle_gamma   90.00
#
_symmetry.space_group_name_H-M   'P 1'
#
loop_
_entity.id
_entity.type
_entity.pdbx_description
1 polymer ?
#
loop_
_entity_poly.entity_id
_entity_poly.type
_entity_poly.pdbx_seq_one_letter_code
_entity_poly.pdbx_strand_id
1 'polypeptide(L)' 'MLGFPVVEAEDMPNIATDSVSIAFGDFRRGYLVVDRAGVRILRDPYSAKPHVLFYTTKRVGGGVQDFAAIKGLKFSA' A
#
# COMPACT_ATOMS: atom_id res chain seq x y z
N MET A 1 -1.08 17.46 12.73
CA MET A 1 -1.60 18.72 12.17
C MET A 1 -3.08 18.83 12.54
N LEU A 2 -3.55 19.99 13.05
CA LEU A 2 -4.91 20.15 13.62
C LEU A 2 -5.29 19.14 14.73
N GLY A 3 -4.30 18.62 15.47
CA GLY A 3 -4.50 17.59 16.51
C GLY A 3 -4.47 16.14 16.04
N PHE A 4 -4.37 15.88 14.73
CA PHE A 4 -4.31 14.52 14.18
C PHE A 4 -2.88 14.07 13.85
N PRO A 5 -2.58 12.76 13.92
CA PRO A 5 -1.30 12.20 13.49
C PRO A 5 -1.10 12.42 11.99
N VAL A 6 0.16 12.57 11.59
CA VAL A 6 0.57 12.73 10.19
C VAL A 6 1.41 11.51 9.81
N VAL A 7 1.17 10.99 8.61
CA VAL A 7 1.93 9.90 8.02
C VAL A 7 2.48 10.39 6.69
N GLU A 8 3.78 10.27 6.50
CA GLU A 8 4.44 10.54 5.23
C GLU A 8 4.38 9.28 4.37
N ALA A 9 3.75 9.38 3.21
CA ALA A 9 3.62 8.29 2.26
C ALA A 9 4.15 8.77 0.90
N GLU A 10 5.38 8.37 0.56
CA GLU A 10 6.07 8.80 -0.66
C GLU A 10 5.37 8.35 -1.95
N ASP A 11 4.57 7.29 -1.88
CA ASP A 11 3.75 6.80 -3.00
C ASP A 11 2.54 7.69 -3.31
N MET A 12 2.21 8.68 -2.45
CA MET A 12 1.17 9.66 -2.76
C MET A 12 1.64 10.61 -3.87
N PRO A 13 0.76 10.98 -4.81
CA PRO A 13 1.15 11.82 -5.93
C PRO A 13 1.59 13.21 -5.44
N ASN A 14 2.69 13.72 -6.00
CA ASN A 14 3.13 15.09 -5.77
C ASN A 14 2.06 16.12 -6.19
N ILE A 15 2.17 17.33 -5.66
CA ILE A 15 1.25 18.43 -5.94
C ILE A 15 1.29 18.76 -7.44
N ALA A 16 0.16 18.57 -8.14
CA ALA A 16 -0.01 18.87 -9.55
C ALA A 16 -1.48 19.20 -9.84
N THR A 17 -1.79 19.66 -11.06
CA THR A 17 -3.17 19.89 -11.48
C THR A 17 -3.97 18.59 -11.42
N ASP A 18 -5.15 18.65 -10.80
CA ASP A 18 -6.08 17.54 -10.59
C ASP A 18 -5.56 16.39 -9.71
N SER A 19 -4.40 16.52 -9.08
CA SER A 19 -3.86 15.48 -8.20
C SER A 19 -4.60 15.42 -6.86
N VAL A 20 -4.75 14.21 -6.31
CA VAL A 20 -5.20 14.00 -4.93
C VAL A 20 -3.98 13.77 -4.06
N SER A 21 -3.26 14.84 -3.72
CA SER A 21 -1.96 14.74 -3.03
C SER A 21 -2.07 14.67 -1.51
N ILE A 22 -3.26 14.93 -0.95
CA ILE A 22 -3.51 14.83 0.50
C ILE A 22 -4.74 13.97 0.73
N ALA A 23 -4.62 12.98 1.62
CA ALA A 23 -5.73 12.18 2.10
C ALA A 23 -5.85 12.32 3.62
N PHE A 24 -7.08 12.46 4.10
CA PHE A 24 -7.40 12.60 5.52
C PHE A 24 -8.59 11.74 5.90
N GLY A 25 -8.50 11.05 7.03
CA GLY A 25 -9.58 10.20 7.51
C GLY A 25 -9.11 9.08 8.43
N ASP A 26 -10.05 8.22 8.82
CA ASP A 26 -9.75 7.01 9.58
C ASP A 26 -9.44 5.85 8.63
N PHE A 27 -8.16 5.63 8.35
CA PHE A 27 -7.69 4.55 7.49
C PHE A 27 -7.87 3.16 8.12
N ARG A 28 -7.97 3.05 9.45
CA ARG A 28 -8.17 1.75 10.12
C ARG A 28 -9.57 1.22 9.86
N ARG A 29 -10.55 2.13 9.78
CA ARG A 29 -11.93 1.83 9.39
C ARG A 29 -12.12 1.84 7.87
N GLY A 30 -11.40 2.72 7.17
CA GLY A 30 -11.57 2.96 5.75
C GLY A 30 -10.92 1.90 4.85
N TYR A 31 -9.78 1.32 5.24
CA TYR A 31 -9.00 0.44 4.37
C TYR A 31 -8.61 -0.86 5.06
N LEU A 32 -9.04 -2.00 4.50
CA LEU A 32 -8.70 -3.32 5.00
C LEU A 32 -7.53 -3.88 4.20
N VAL A 33 -6.43 -4.21 4.90
CA VAL A 33 -5.30 -4.96 4.34
C VAL A 33 -5.44 -6.42 4.75
N VAL A 34 -5.41 -7.33 3.78
CA VAL A 34 -5.52 -8.77 3.99
C VAL A 34 -4.20 -9.45 3.64
N ASP A 35 -3.63 -10.17 4.59
CA ASP A 35 -2.47 -11.05 4.38
C ASP A 35 -2.94 -12.51 4.59
N ARG A 36 -3.03 -13.27 3.50
CA ARG A 36 -3.62 -14.63 3.51
C ARG A 36 -2.61 -15.69 3.91
N ALA A 37 -1.38 -15.53 3.45
CA ALA A 37 -0.29 -16.44 3.68
C ALA A 37 0.96 -15.56 3.68
N GLY A 38 1.66 -15.55 4.82
CA GLY A 38 2.88 -14.77 4.98
C GLY A 38 3.96 -15.12 3.96
N VAL A 39 5.18 -14.64 4.17
CA VAL A 39 6.25 -14.81 3.19
C VAL A 39 6.65 -16.29 3.07
N ARG A 40 6.63 -16.83 1.84
CA ARG A 40 7.14 -18.16 1.52
C ARG A 40 8.40 -18.04 0.69
N ILE A 41 9.44 -18.80 1.07
CA ILE A 41 10.72 -18.86 0.35
C ILE A 41 10.91 -20.27 -0.19
N LEU A 42 11.23 -20.39 -1.48
CA LEU A 42 11.66 -21.62 -2.13
C LEU A 42 13.10 -21.45 -2.60
N ARG A 43 13.98 -22.32 -2.14
CA ARG A 43 15.34 -22.46 -2.69
C ARG A 43 15.33 -23.52 -3.80
N ASP A 44 15.80 -23.15 -4.98
CA ASP A 44 15.90 -24.05 -6.12
C ASP A 44 17.36 -24.17 -6.60
N PRO A 45 18.05 -25.26 -6.23
CA PRO A 45 19.42 -25.54 -6.68
C PRO A 45 19.47 -26.31 -8.02
N TYR A 46 18.33 -26.58 -8.66
CA TYR A 46 18.26 -27.50 -9.80
C TYR A 46 18.04 -26.79 -11.13
N SER A 47 17.23 -25.73 -11.18
CA SER A 47 16.82 -25.12 -12.45
C SER A 47 17.92 -24.36 -13.20
N ALA A 48 18.89 -23.73 -12.50
CA ALA A 48 19.97 -22.98 -13.16
C ALA A 48 21.33 -23.23 -12.50
N LYS A 49 21.99 -24.34 -12.84
CA LYS A 49 23.36 -24.62 -12.37
C LYS A 49 24.34 -23.57 -12.93
N PRO A 50 25.33 -23.07 -12.15
CA PRO A 50 25.73 -23.44 -10.78
C PRO A 50 25.05 -22.62 -9.67
N HIS A 51 23.98 -21.87 -9.97
CA HIS A 51 23.34 -20.94 -9.04
C HIS A 51 22.20 -21.59 -8.25
N VAL A 52 21.96 -21.10 -7.03
CA VAL A 52 20.77 -21.41 -6.24
C VAL A 52 19.82 -20.24 -6.36
N LEU A 53 18.65 -20.47 -6.96
CA LEU A 53 17.62 -19.44 -7.06
C LEU A 53 16.82 -19.36 -5.76
N PHE A 54 16.50 -18.14 -5.34
CA PHE A 54 15.57 -17.88 -4.25
C PHE A 54 14.28 -17.30 -4.83
N TYR A 55 13.22 -18.09 -4.79
CA TYR A 55 11.89 -17.66 -5.21
C TYR A 55 11.03 -17.38 -3.99
N THR A 56 10.79 -16.09 -3.75
CA THR A 56 10.01 -15.62 -2.61
C THR A 56 8.64 -15.14 -3.09
N THR A 57 7.58 -15.67 -2.48
CA THR A 57 6.20 -15.26 -2.77
C THR A 57 5.51 -14.78 -1.52
N LYS A 58 4.72 -13.71 -1.67
CA LYS A 58 3.80 -13.21 -0.64
C LYS A 58 2.49 -12.86 -1.32
N ARG A 59 1.35 -13.22 -0.71
CA ARG A 59 0.02 -12.87 -1.23
C ARG A 59 -0.66 -11.91 -0.27
N VAL A 60 -0.68 -10.64 -0.67
CA VAL A 60 -1.40 -9.55 0.01
C VAL A 60 -2.50 -9.02 -0.88
N GLY A 61 -3.54 -8.48 -0.27
CA GLY A 61 -4.59 -7.73 -0.94
C GLY A 61 -5.09 -6.63 -0.03
N GLY A 62 -5.95 -5.77 -0.55
CA GLY A 62 -6.63 -4.79 0.26
C GLY A 62 -7.70 -4.06 -0.52
N GLY A 63 -8.56 -3.36 0.20
CA GLY A 63 -9.65 -2.60 -0.38
C GLY A 63 -10.29 -1.64 0.61
N VAL A 64 -11.06 -0.69 0.07
CA VAL A 64 -11.82 0.27 0.86
C VAL A 64 -13.05 -0.43 1.45
N GLN A 65 -13.19 -0.39 2.77
CA GLN A 65 -14.33 -0.95 3.48
C GLN A 65 -15.40 0.11 3.76
N ASP A 66 -14.99 1.34 4.06
CA ASP A 66 -15.88 2.47 4.32
C ASP A 66 -15.47 3.70 3.50
N PHE A 67 -16.28 4.03 2.49
CA PHE A 67 -16.04 5.17 1.60
C PHE A 67 -16.26 6.55 2.27
N ALA A 68 -16.95 6.59 3.41
CA ALA A 68 -17.12 7.82 4.17
C ALA A 68 -15.91 8.12 5.05
N ALA A 69 -15.11 7.11 5.39
CA ALA A 69 -14.03 7.21 6.37
C ALA A 69 -12.78 7.94 5.86
N ILE A 70 -12.56 8.03 4.54
CA ILE A 70 -11.39 8.68 3.92
C ILE A 70 -11.85 9.77 2.95
N LYS A 71 -11.21 10.94 3.01
CA LYS A 71 -11.42 12.06 2.09
C LYS A 71 -10.11 12.47 1.43
N GLY A 72 -10.14 12.71 0.12
CA GLY A 72 -9.02 13.22 -0.64
C GLY A 72 -9.19 14.70 -0.95
N LEU A 73 -8.11 15.47 -0.85
CA LEU A 73 -8.05 16.85 -1.30
C LEU A 73 -7.49 16.89 -2.72
N LYS A 74 -8.34 17.29 -3.66
CA LYS A 74 -7.97 17.46 -5.07
C LYS A 74 -7.44 18.87 -5.30
N PHE A 75 -6.28 19.00 -5.92
CA PHE A 75 -5.71 20.28 -6.32
C PHE A 75 -6.29 20.71 -7.68
N SER A 76 -7.46 21.32 -7.66
CA SER A 76 -8.11 21.93 -8.83
C SER A 76 -8.61 23.34 -8.51
N ALA A 77 -8.83 24.15 -9.55
CA ALA A 77 -9.44 25.48 -9.45
C ALA A 77 -10.96 25.41 -9.22
#